data_AF-A0A2E9KQY8-F1
#
_entry.id   AF-A0A2E9KQY8-F1
#
_cell.length_a   1.000
_cell.length_b   1.000
_cell.length_c   1.000
_cell.angle_alpha   90.00
_cell.angle_beta   90.00
_cell.angle_gamma   90.00
#
_symmetry.space_group_name_H-M   'P 1'
#
loop_
_entity.id
_entity.type
_entity.pdbx_description
1 polymer ?
#
loop_
_entity_poly.entity_id
_entity_poly.type
_entity_poly.pdbx_seq_one_letter_code
_entity_poly.pdbx_strand_id
1 'polypeptide(L)'
;MSIKINRFELTLNAIGIGVSFICFFHCLLVITIFLGLIGSNIYIIDFFEDDLNHFILIGASFFIAFFSQIRIRTINNSKIQKIIISNKKILIIGGSLLSLSFFMSEIFSELLIILGAFTLLSMHINKLLNLYRK
;
A
#
# COMPACT_ATOMS: atom_id res chain seq x y z
N MET A 1 -15.72 18.08 18.58
CA MET A 1 -15.13 18.97 17.55
C MET A 1 -15.09 18.20 16.23
N SER A 2 -15.88 18.61 15.23
CA SER A 2 -16.03 17.89 13.95
C SER A 2 -14.80 18.07 13.08
N ILE A 3 -13.99 17.02 12.91
CA ILE A 3 -13.01 16.96 11.83
C ILE A 3 -13.81 16.94 10.53
N LYS A 4 -13.91 18.08 9.83
CA LYS A 4 -14.40 18.10 8.44
C LYS A 4 -13.38 17.31 7.61
N ILE A 5 -13.69 16.03 7.35
CA ILE A 5 -12.93 15.17 6.46
C ILE A 5 -13.12 15.70 5.04
N ASN A 6 -12.01 15.93 4.34
CA ASN A 6 -12.07 16.27 2.93
C ASN A 6 -12.45 14.99 2.15
N ARG A 7 -13.47 15.06 1.29
CA ARG A 7 -13.89 13.89 0.47
C ARG A 7 -12.72 13.32 -0.32
N PHE A 8 -11.81 14.19 -0.76
CA PHE A 8 -10.58 13.82 -1.44
C PHE A 8 -9.66 12.89 -0.61
N GLU A 9 -9.46 13.18 0.68
CA GLU A 9 -8.64 12.33 1.56
C GLU A 9 -9.29 10.96 1.78
N LEU A 10 -10.62 10.91 1.85
CA LEU A 10 -11.37 9.67 1.96
C LEU A 10 -11.22 8.82 0.69
N THR A 11 -11.43 9.43 -0.48
CA THR A 11 -11.28 8.77 -1.78
C THR A 11 -9.87 8.26 -2.00
N LEU A 12 -8.83 9.05 -1.70
CA LEU A 12 -7.45 8.60 -1.83
C LEU A 12 -7.11 7.42 -0.92
N ASN A 13 -7.61 7.40 0.31
CA ASN A 13 -7.39 6.24 1.20
C ASN A 13 -8.16 5.00 0.73
N ALA A 14 -9.37 5.16 0.19
CA ALA A 14 -10.14 4.04 -0.35
C ALA A 14 -9.48 3.43 -1.60
N ILE A 15 -9.03 4.27 -2.53
CA ILE A 15 -8.25 3.83 -3.70
C ILE A 15 -6.94 3.19 -3.24
N GLY A 16 -6.26 3.79 -2.27
CA GLY A 16 -5.03 3.26 -1.69
C GLY A 16 -5.20 1.85 -1.11
N ILE A 17 -6.30 1.60 -0.39
CA ILE A 17 -6.64 0.24 0.08
C ILE A 17 -6.77 -0.73 -1.09
N GLY A 18 -7.52 -0.35 -2.14
CA GLY A 18 -7.70 -1.19 -3.31
C GLY A 18 -6.39 -1.53 -3.99
N VAL A 19 -5.57 -0.51 -4.30
CA VAL A 19 -4.30 -0.70 -5.02
C VAL A 19 -3.29 -1.48 -4.17
N SER A 20 -3.13 -1.16 -2.87
CA SER A 20 -2.24 -1.92 -1.99
C SER A 20 -2.71 -3.36 -1.81
N PHE A 21 -4.02 -3.62 -1.74
CA PHE A 21 -4.56 -4.97 -1.66
C PHE A 21 -4.30 -5.77 -2.94
N ILE A 22 -4.51 -5.16 -4.11
CA ILE A 22 -4.23 -5.81 -5.40
C ILE A 22 -2.73 -6.12 -5.52
N CYS A 23 -1.86 -5.17 -5.14
CA CYS A 23 -0.41 -5.38 -5.10
C CYS A 23 -0.02 -6.55 -4.19
N PHE A 24 -0.55 -6.58 -2.96
CA PHE A 24 -0.32 -7.68 -2.02
C PHE A 24 -0.81 -9.03 -2.57
N PHE A 25 -2.03 -9.08 -3.11
CA PHE A 25 -2.64 -10.31 -3.59
C PHE A 25 -1.93 -10.84 -4.84
N HIS A 26 -1.53 -9.94 -5.74
CA HIS A 26 -0.73 -10.27 -6.91
C HIS A 26 0.58 -10.98 -6.53
N CYS A 27 1.41 -10.39 -5.67
CA CYS A 27 2.67 -11.02 -5.28
C CYS A 27 2.47 -12.32 -4.50
N LEU A 28 1.37 -12.44 -3.73
CA LEU A 28 1.02 -13.69 -3.07
C LEU A 28 0.69 -14.79 -4.10
N LEU A 29 -0.03 -14.45 -5.17
CA LEU A 29 -0.28 -15.38 -6.27
C LEU A 29 1.02 -15.84 -6.94
N VAL A 30 1.93 -14.91 -7.24
CA VAL A 30 3.24 -15.22 -7.86
C VAL A 30 4.01 -16.23 -6.99
N ILE A 31 4.08 -16.03 -5.67
CA ILE A 31 4.74 -16.98 -4.76
C ILE A 31 4.04 -18.35 -4.77
N THR A 32 2.70 -18.39 -4.77
CA THR A 32 1.97 -19.67 -4.78
C THR A 32 2.17 -20.47 -6.06
N ILE A 33 2.36 -19.79 -7.20
CA ILE A 33 2.69 -20.41 -8.48
C ILE A 33 4.13 -20.93 -8.45
N PHE A 34 5.07 -20.13 -7.95
CA PHE A 34 6.46 -20.56 -7.79
C PHE A 34 6.60 -21.81 -6.91
N LEU A 35 5.76 -21.92 -5.87
CA LEU A 35 5.69 -23.11 -5.01
C LEU A 35 4.96 -24.31 -5.65
N GLY A 36 4.42 -24.17 -6.86
CA GLY A 36 3.68 -25.22 -7.56
C GLY A 36 2.32 -25.55 -6.95
N LEU A 37 1.77 -24.66 -6.10
CA LEU A 37 0.49 -24.87 -5.42
C LEU A 37 -0.71 -24.59 -6.33
N ILE A 38 -0.54 -23.74 -7.34
CA ILE A 38 -1.57 -23.33 -8.29
C ILE A 38 -1.04 -23.54 -9.71
N GLY A 39 -1.85 -24.14 -10.59
CA GLY A 39 -1.50 -24.29 -12.00
C GLY A 39 -1.46 -22.95 -12.72
N SER A 40 -0.50 -22.76 -13.61
CA SER A 40 -0.23 -21.51 -14.35
C SER A 40 -1.32 -21.06 -15.34
N ASN A 41 -2.44 -21.77 -15.42
CA ASN A 41 -3.42 -21.65 -16.51
C ASN A 41 -4.58 -20.68 -16.21
N ILE A 42 -4.35 -19.65 -15.39
CA ILE A 42 -5.38 -18.68 -15.00
C ILE A 42 -5.06 -17.37 -15.72
N TYR A 43 -5.93 -16.92 -16.63
CA TYR A 43 -5.79 -15.69 -17.44
C TYR A 43 -5.47 -14.40 -16.64
N ILE A 44 -5.81 -14.39 -15.35
CA ILE A 44 -5.51 -13.29 -14.43
C ILE A 44 -4.00 -13.21 -14.15
N ILE A 45 -3.29 -14.35 -14.16
CA ILE A 45 -1.85 -14.46 -13.93
C ILE A 45 -1.07 -13.82 -15.08
N ASP A 46 -1.45 -14.07 -16.33
CA ASP A 46 -0.75 -13.53 -17.51
C ASP A 46 -0.71 -11.99 -17.54
N PHE A 47 -1.80 -11.33 -17.08
CA PHE A 47 -1.83 -9.86 -16.97
C PHE A 47 -0.83 -9.33 -15.92
N PHE A 48 -0.57 -10.16 -14.91
CA PHE A 48 0.21 -9.85 -13.73
C PHE A 48 1.67 -10.30 -13.86
N GLU A 49 1.98 -11.22 -14.78
CA GLU A 49 3.34 -11.68 -15.10
C GLU A 49 4.13 -10.64 -15.94
N ASP A 50 3.45 -9.66 -16.53
CA ASP A 50 4.09 -8.56 -17.24
C ASP A 50 4.82 -7.61 -16.27
N ASP A 51 6.15 -7.52 -16.41
CA ASP A 51 7.04 -6.66 -15.65
C ASP A 51 6.59 -5.19 -15.59
N LEU A 52 5.99 -4.66 -16.67
CA LEU A 52 5.50 -3.29 -16.70
C LEU A 52 4.26 -3.13 -15.83
N ASN A 53 3.33 -4.07 -15.88
CA ASN A 53 2.13 -4.04 -15.06
C ASN A 53 2.48 -4.19 -13.59
N HIS A 54 3.44 -5.07 -13.28
CA HIS A 54 3.96 -5.24 -11.94
C HIS A 54 4.62 -3.95 -11.42
N PHE A 55 5.49 -3.32 -12.22
CA PHE A 55 6.12 -2.05 -11.86
C PHE A 55 5.09 -0.92 -11.63
N ILE A 56 4.10 -0.80 -12.53
CA ILE A 56 3.03 0.20 -12.43
C ILE A 56 2.24 -0.01 -11.14
N LEU A 57 1.95 -1.25 -10.76
CA LEU A 57 1.20 -1.57 -9.55
C LEU A 57 1.96 -1.19 -8.27
N ILE A 58 3.26 -1.52 -8.20
CA ILE A 58 4.14 -1.09 -7.10
C ILE A 58 4.18 0.44 -7.04
N GLY A 59 4.46 1.10 -8.16
CA GLY A 59 4.53 2.55 -8.26
C GLY A 59 3.23 3.22 -7.82
N ALA A 60 2.09 2.79 -8.37
CA ALA A 60 0.77 3.31 -8.02
C ALA A 60 0.48 3.16 -6.53
N SER A 61 0.80 2.01 -5.93
CA SER A 61 0.60 1.78 -4.50
C SER A 61 1.39 2.78 -3.64
N PHE A 62 2.66 3.02 -4.00
CA PHE A 62 3.51 3.97 -3.29
C PHE A 62 3.06 5.42 -3.49
N PHE A 63 2.77 5.83 -4.73
CA PHE A 63 2.34 7.20 -5.02
C PHE A 63 1.03 7.54 -4.33
N ILE A 64 0.02 6.65 -4.39
CA ILE A 64 -1.26 6.88 -3.72
C ILE A 64 -1.07 6.95 -2.20
N ALA A 65 -0.23 6.08 -1.64
CA ALA A 65 0.11 6.13 -0.22
C ALA A 65 0.77 7.47 0.16
N PHE A 66 1.71 7.96 -0.65
CA PHE A 66 2.38 9.25 -0.46
C PHE A 66 1.38 10.42 -0.52
N PHE A 67 0.59 10.51 -1.60
CA PHE A 67 -0.41 11.56 -1.78
C PHE A 67 -1.48 11.54 -0.69
N SER A 68 -1.86 10.36 -0.21
CA SER A 68 -2.83 10.26 0.89
C SER A 68 -2.33 10.99 2.14
N GLN A 69 -1.02 11.05 2.41
CA GLN A 69 -0.43 11.70 3.59
C GLN A 69 -0.31 13.21 3.47
N ILE A 70 -0.52 13.79 2.29
CA ILE A 70 -0.48 15.23 2.08
C ILE A 70 -1.74 15.84 2.70
N ARG A 71 -1.60 16.29 3.95
CA ARG A 71 -2.65 17.02 4.66
C ARG A 71 -2.41 18.52 4.53
N ILE A 72 -3.36 19.25 3.97
CA ILE A 72 -3.28 20.71 3.72
C ILE A 72 -3.52 21.54 5.00
N ARG A 73 -3.78 20.91 6.16
CA ARG A 73 -4.25 21.62 7.35
C ARG A 73 -3.30 21.49 8.55
N THR A 74 -2.74 22.60 9.00
CA THR A 74 -2.08 22.77 10.30
C THR A 74 -3.13 22.63 11.40
N ILE A 75 -3.27 21.43 11.98
CA ILE A 75 -4.17 21.19 13.11
C ILE A 75 -3.31 21.08 14.37
N ASN A 76 -3.46 22.04 15.28
CA ASN A 76 -2.72 22.14 16.55
C ASN A 76 -3.30 21.21 17.63
N ASN A 77 -3.40 19.91 17.31
CA ASN A 77 -3.88 18.88 18.25
C ASN A 77 -2.84 17.76 18.36
N SER A 78 -2.27 17.60 19.56
CA SER A 78 -1.19 16.66 19.86
C SER A 78 -1.55 15.20 19.53
N LYS A 79 -2.82 14.80 19.72
CA LYS A 79 -3.30 13.45 19.38
C LYS A 79 -3.28 13.21 17.86
N ILE A 80 -3.69 14.21 17.08
CA ILE A 80 -3.71 14.15 15.62
C ILE A 80 -2.28 14.18 15.05
N GLN A 81 -1.39 15.00 15.63
CA GLN A 81 0.03 15.02 15.24
C GLN A 81 0.71 13.67 15.45
N LYS A 82 0.44 12.99 16.58
CA LYS A 82 0.99 11.64 16.84
C LYS A 82 0.55 10.61 15.79
N ILE A 83 -0.71 10.65 15.37
CA ILE A 83 -1.24 9.77 14.29
C ILE A 83 -0.57 10.08 12.95
N ILE A 84 -0.40 11.36 12.60
CA ILE A 84 0.28 11.76 11.35
C ILE A 84 1.73 11.28 11.35
N ILE A 85 2.46 11.47 12.44
CA ILE A 85 3.85 11.01 12.57
C ILE A 85 3.92 9.49 12.47
N SER A 86 3.02 8.76 13.12
CA SER A 86 2.95 7.30 13.04
C SER A 86 2.73 6.83 11.59
N ASN A 87 1.77 7.44 10.89
CA ASN A 87 1.49 7.08 9.51
C ASN A 87 2.63 7.44 8.55
N LYS A 88 3.34 8.55 8.78
CA LYS A 88 4.55 8.89 8.02
C LYS A 88 5.66 7.86 8.22
N LYS A 89 5.84 7.35 9.44
CA LYS A 89 6.81 6.27 9.70
C LYS A 89 6.44 5.00 8.94
N ILE A 90 5.16 4.62 8.95
CA ILE A 90 4.68 3.45 8.20
C ILE A 90 4.89 3.65 6.70
N LEU A 91 4.61 4.85 6.16
CA LEU A 91 4.88 5.17 4.76
C LEU A 91 6.35 5.00 4.40
N ILE A 92 7.27 5.49 5.25
CA ILE A 92 8.72 5.37 5.01
C ILE A 92 9.13 3.90 5.04
N ILE A 93 8.65 3.12 6.01
CA ILE A 93 8.95 1.69 6.13
C ILE A 93 8.41 0.93 4.90
N GLY A 94 7.13 1.09 4.58
CA GLY A 94 6.51 0.40 3.44
C GLY A 94 7.14 0.81 2.11
N GLY A 95 7.39 2.12 1.93
CA GLY A 95 8.11 2.64 0.77
C GLY A 95 9.52 2.09 0.66
N SER A 96 10.27 2.00 1.76
CA SER A 96 11.62 1.44 1.76
C SER A 96 11.63 -0.05 1.39
N LEU A 97 10.64 -0.83 1.84
CA LEU A 97 10.49 -2.24 1.48
C LEU A 97 10.21 -2.40 -0.02
N LEU A 98 9.29 -1.60 -0.56
CA LEU A 98 8.97 -1.57 -2.00
C LEU A 98 10.12 -1.05 -2.85
N SER A 99 10.94 -0.12 -2.36
CA SER A 99 12.13 0.33 -3.09
C SER A 99 13.26 -0.70 -3.03
N LEU A 100 13.41 -1.40 -1.90
CA LEU A 100 14.43 -2.42 -1.72
C LEU A 100 14.16 -3.66 -2.58
N SER A 101 12.89 -3.96 -2.88
CA SER A 101 12.54 -5.11 -3.71
C SER A 101 13.19 -5.06 -5.09
N PHE A 102 13.34 -3.87 -5.69
CA PHE A 102 14.03 -3.68 -6.98
C PHE A 102 15.50 -4.11 -7.00
N PHE A 103 16.12 -4.29 -5.83
CA PHE A 103 17.51 -4.72 -5.71
C PHE A 103 17.66 -6.20 -5.31
N MET A 104 16.54 -6.90 -5.07
CA MET A 104 16.53 -8.30 -4.68
C MET A 104 16.10 -9.20 -5.83
N SER A 105 16.55 -10.45 -5.81
CA SER A 105 16.22 -11.43 -6.84
C SER A 105 14.88 -12.13 -6.55
N GLU A 106 14.10 -12.35 -7.62
CA GLU A 106 12.96 -13.27 -7.70
C GLU A 106 12.11 -13.29 -6.42
N ILE A 107 12.13 -14.42 -5.69
CA ILE A 107 11.27 -14.65 -4.52
C ILE A 107 11.48 -13.62 -3.39
N PHE A 108 12.70 -13.12 -3.20
CA PHE A 108 13.00 -12.15 -2.15
C PHE A 108 12.44 -10.77 -2.49
N SER A 109 12.41 -10.42 -3.78
CA SER A 109 11.72 -9.23 -4.26
C SER A 109 10.22 -9.32 -3.94
N GLU A 110 9.58 -10.44 -4.29
CA GLU A 110 8.14 -10.66 -4.02
C GLU A 110 7.81 -10.59 -2.53
N LEU A 111 8.63 -11.20 -1.67
CA LEU A 111 8.48 -11.12 -0.22
C LEU A 111 8.55 -9.69 0.31
N LEU A 112 9.49 -8.89 -0.19
CA LEU A 112 9.60 -7.48 0.17
C LEU A 112 8.40 -6.67 -0.31
N ILE A 113 7.89 -6.96 -1.51
CA ILE A 113 6.70 -6.29 -2.06
C ILE A 113 5.47 -6.64 -1.24
N ILE A 114 5.29 -7.90 -0.83
CA ILE A 114 4.20 -8.34 0.05
C ILE A 114 4.25 -7.57 1.38
N LEU A 115 5.42 -7.51 2.02
CA LEU A 115 5.59 -6.78 3.28
C LEU A 115 5.36 -5.27 3.10
N GLY A 116 5.88 -4.68 2.02
CA GLY A 116 5.68 -3.28 1.66
C GLY A 116 4.21 -2.94 1.39
N ALA A 117 3.54 -3.72 0.54
CA ALA A 117 2.13 -3.55 0.20
C ALA A 117 1.23 -3.74 1.44
N PHE A 118 1.51 -4.74 2.28
CA PHE A 118 0.76 -4.97 3.52
C PHE A 118 0.95 -3.82 4.53
N THR A 119 2.15 -3.28 4.67
CA THR A 119 2.39 -2.13 5.54
C THR A 119 1.67 -0.87 5.05
N LEU A 120 1.66 -0.60 3.74
CA LEU A 120 0.87 0.49 3.15
C LEU A 120 -0.64 0.28 3.29
N LEU A 121 -1.13 -0.95 3.10
CA LEU A 121 -2.53 -1.31 3.32
C LEU A 121 -2.95 -1.02 4.77
N SER A 122 -2.14 -1.48 5.74
CA SER A 122 -2.35 -1.23 7.17
C SER A 122 -2.37 0.27 7.49
N MET A 123 -1.52 1.07 6.84
CA MET A 123 -1.53 2.52 6.98
C MET A 123 -2.88 3.13 6.56
N HIS A 124 -3.41 2.76 5.38
CA HIS A 124 -4.68 3.29 4.90
C HIS A 124 -5.86 2.88 5.78
N ILE A 125 -5.90 1.62 6.22
CA ILE A 125 -6.91 1.12 7.15
C ILE A 125 -6.84 1.86 8.49
N ASN A 126 -5.66 1.96 9.10
CA ASN A 126 -5.47 2.66 10.37
C ASN A 126 -5.85 4.14 10.27
N LYS A 127 -5.57 4.77 9.13
CA LYS A 127 -5.94 6.16 8.88
C LYS A 127 -7.46 6.32 8.81
N LEU A 128 -8.17 5.45 8.10
CA LEU A 128 -9.63 5.46 8.06
C LEU A 128 -10.23 5.16 9.44
N LEU A 129 -9.77 4.13 10.14
CA LEU A 129 -10.28 3.77 11.47
C LEU A 129 -10.13 4.94 12.46
N ASN A 130 -8.99 5.62 12.46
CA ASN A 130 -8.77 6.78 13.33
C ASN A 130 -9.58 8.02 12.92
N LEU A 131 -10.06 8.09 11.68
CA LEU A 131 -10.99 9.15 11.24
C LEU A 131 -12.43 8.86 11.68
N TYR A 132 -12.83 7.58 11.76
CA TYR A 132 -14.17 7.16 12.17
C TYR A 132 -14.33 6.97 13.68
N ARG A 133 -13.26 6.60 14.40
CA ARG A 133 -13.23 6.45 15.86
C ARG A 133 -13.20 7.83 16.52
N LYS A 134 -14.39 8.46 16.63
CA LYS A 134 -14.64 9.68 17.42
C LYS A 134 -14.32 9.46 18.88
#